data_AF-T1BL08-F1
#
_entry.id   AF-T1BL08-F1
#
_cell.length_a   1.000
_cell.length_b   1.000
_cell.length_c   1.000
_cell.angle_alpha   90.00
_cell.angle_beta   90.00
_cell.angle_gamma   90.00
#
_symmetry.space_group_name_H-M   'P 1'
#
loop_
_entity.id
_entity.type
_entity.pdbx_description
1 polymer ?
#
loop_
_entity_poly.entity_id
_entity_poly.type
_entity_poly.pdbx_seq_one_letter_code
_entity_poly.pdbx_strand_id
1 'polypeptide(L)'
;TEPLDEYERKGTDSLTLAFLDPFGFSGFPLATVRRILSTPHCEVLVTFMAGHIRRFLDDLRADVLTALFGSEEWRQGVELSGEPRVRFLLNLYEKQLTAVAGARFVRSFEMRGADGEVVYYMVFATTHPEGLKQMKEAMYAVDRRGRLPVQ
;
A
#
# COMPACT_ATOMS: atom_id res chain seq x y z
N THR A 1 3.04 10.88 -12.01
CA THR A 1 1.79 10.87 -12.80
C THR A 1 2.08 10.69 -14.28
N GLU A 2 3.14 11.28 -14.83
CA GLU A 2 3.50 11.14 -16.26
C GLU A 2 3.46 9.70 -16.83
N PRO A 3 3.97 8.63 -16.17
CA PRO A 3 3.89 7.28 -16.72
C PRO A 3 2.44 6.74 -16.79
N LEU A 4 1.60 7.11 -15.82
CA LEU A 4 0.19 6.73 -15.78
C LEU A 4 -0.60 7.52 -16.84
N ASP A 5 -0.29 8.80 -17.01
CA ASP A 5 -0.92 9.65 -18.01
C ASP A 5 -0.57 9.16 -19.44
N GLU A 6 0.67 8.71 -19.67
CA GLU A 6 1.06 8.10 -20.94
C GLU A 6 0.36 6.76 -21.20
N TYR A 7 0.24 5.94 -20.15
CA TYR A 7 -0.45 4.65 -20.21
C TYR A 7 -1.93 4.82 -20.57
N GLU A 8 -2.64 5.72 -19.88
CA GLU A 8 -4.05 6.03 -20.16
C GLU A 8 -4.24 6.56 -21.59
N ARG A 9 -3.32 7.40 -22.08
CA ARG A 9 -3.36 7.93 -23.46
C ARG A 9 -3.21 6.85 -24.53
N LYS A 10 -2.49 5.77 -24.24
CA LYS A 10 -2.32 4.65 -25.17
C LYS A 10 -3.58 3.79 -25.31
N GLY A 11 -4.54 3.91 -24.38
CA GLY A 11 -5.84 3.22 -24.46
C GLY A 11 -5.74 1.70 -24.47
N THR A 12 -4.66 1.15 -23.91
CA THR A 12 -4.44 -0.30 -23.88
C THR A 12 -5.03 -0.88 -22.60
N ASP A 13 -6.01 -1.77 -22.73
CA ASP A 13 -6.52 -2.62 -21.63
C ASP A 13 -5.50 -3.73 -21.27
N SER A 14 -4.26 -3.34 -20.98
CA SER A 14 -3.19 -4.30 -20.67
C SER A 14 -3.16 -4.63 -19.18
N LEU A 15 -3.02 -5.91 -18.86
CA LEU A 15 -2.70 -6.35 -17.50
C LEU A 15 -1.47 -5.60 -16.99
N THR A 16 -1.62 -4.84 -15.91
CA THR A 16 -0.56 -4.01 -15.34
C THR A 16 -0.44 -4.28 -13.85
N LEU A 17 0.74 -4.70 -13.41
CA LEU A 17 1.14 -4.60 -12.02
C LEU A 17 1.93 -3.29 -11.83
N ALA A 18 1.32 -2.31 -11.16
CA ALA A 18 1.99 -1.08 -10.79
C ALA A 18 2.68 -1.23 -9.43
N PHE A 19 4.01 -1.20 -9.42
CA PHE A 19 4.77 -1.20 -8.18
C PHE A 19 5.14 0.23 -7.77
N LEU A 20 4.60 0.69 -6.64
CA LEU A 20 4.81 2.02 -6.08
C LEU A 20 5.82 1.92 -4.93
N ASP A 21 7.06 2.31 -5.20
CA ASP A 21 8.17 2.26 -4.24
C ASP A 21 8.69 3.68 -3.91
N PRO A 22 8.05 4.38 -2.96
CA PRO A 22 8.41 5.74 -2.60
C PRO A 22 9.67 5.81 -1.72
N PHE A 23 10.46 6.87 -1.90
CA PHE A 23 11.39 7.32 -0.88
C PHE A 23 10.63 8.04 0.25
N GLY A 24 10.12 7.27 1.23
CA GLY A 24 9.36 7.80 2.37
C GLY A 24 7.85 7.62 2.21
N PHE A 25 7.06 8.67 2.49
CA PHE A 25 5.59 8.63 2.45
C PHE A 25 4.96 9.64 1.49
N SER A 26 5.78 10.40 0.76
CA SER A 26 5.36 11.31 -0.30
C SER A 26 5.42 10.63 -1.66
N GLY A 27 4.57 11.07 -2.60
CA GLY A 27 4.66 10.71 -4.02
C GLY A 27 3.65 9.67 -4.53
N PHE A 28 2.82 9.11 -3.65
CA PHE A 28 1.79 8.13 -4.02
C PHE A 28 0.48 8.39 -3.25
N PRO A 29 -0.23 9.50 -3.54
CA PRO A 29 -1.50 9.75 -2.88
C PRO A 29 -2.49 8.63 -3.22
N LEU A 30 -3.44 8.36 -2.31
CA LEU A 30 -4.47 7.34 -2.49
C LEU A 30 -5.26 7.54 -3.80
N ALA A 31 -5.42 8.79 -4.22
CA ALA A 31 -6.05 9.14 -5.50
C ALA A 31 -5.33 8.54 -6.72
N THR A 32 -4.00 8.42 -6.69
CA THR A 32 -3.22 7.74 -7.74
C THR A 32 -3.51 6.25 -7.75
N VAL A 33 -3.55 5.62 -6.56
CA VAL A 33 -3.88 4.20 -6.44
C VAL A 33 -5.29 3.92 -6.94
N ARG A 34 -6.25 4.80 -6.60
CA ARG A 34 -7.62 4.76 -7.12
C ARG A 34 -7.68 4.84 -8.64
N ARG A 35 -6.91 5.75 -9.27
CA ARG A 35 -6.86 5.83 -10.74
C ARG A 35 -6.39 4.50 -11.33
N ILE A 36 -5.31 3.93 -10.82
CA ILE A 36 -4.77 2.65 -11.32
C ILE A 36 -5.80 1.53 -11.17
N LEU A 37 -6.40 1.37 -9.98
CA LEU A 37 -7.37 0.29 -9.72
C LEU A 37 -8.71 0.48 -10.44
N SER A 38 -9.00 1.69 -10.94
CA SER A 38 -10.18 1.93 -11.79
C SER A 38 -9.99 1.46 -13.23
N THR A 39 -8.75 1.20 -13.65
CA THR A 39 -8.45 0.60 -14.94
C THR A 39 -8.66 -0.92 -14.87
N PRO A 40 -9.37 -1.53 -15.84
CA PRO A 40 -9.51 -2.98 -15.92
C PRO A 40 -8.15 -3.69 -15.88
N HIS A 41 -8.11 -4.84 -15.20
CA HIS A 41 -6.92 -5.71 -15.13
C HIS A 41 -5.67 -5.03 -14.53
N CYS A 42 -5.82 -3.95 -13.76
CA CYS A 42 -4.71 -3.31 -13.08
C CYS A 42 -4.66 -3.66 -11.59
N GLU A 43 -3.45 -3.80 -11.08
CA GLU A 43 -3.14 -4.17 -9.71
C GLU A 43 -2.05 -3.28 -9.16
N VAL A 44 -2.05 -3.06 -7.86
CA VAL A 44 -1.08 -2.18 -7.21
C VAL A 44 -0.35 -2.93 -6.12
N LEU A 45 0.97 -2.80 -6.10
CA LEU A 45 1.84 -3.19 -5.01
C LEU A 45 2.50 -1.92 -4.47
N VAL A 46 2.46 -1.69 -3.16
CA VAL A 46 2.99 -0.48 -2.54
C VAL A 46 3.99 -0.83 -1.45
N THR A 47 5.14 -0.18 -1.45
CA THR A 47 6.04 -0.18 -0.29
C THR A 47 5.53 0.82 0.74
N PHE A 48 4.80 0.33 1.75
CA PHE A 48 4.34 1.12 2.87
C PHE A 48 5.47 1.28 3.91
N MET A 49 6.17 2.41 3.83
CA MET A 49 7.33 2.74 4.65
C MET A 49 6.96 3.10 6.10
N ALA A 50 6.50 2.10 6.86
CA ALA A 50 6.04 2.24 8.24
C ALA A 50 7.04 2.96 9.17
N GLY A 51 8.35 2.72 8.99
CA GLY A 51 9.39 3.40 9.74
C GLY A 51 9.43 4.91 9.50
N HIS A 52 9.24 5.35 8.25
CA HIS A 52 9.20 6.77 7.91
C HIS A 52 7.91 7.44 8.42
N ILE A 53 6.76 6.81 8.19
CA ILE A 53 5.48 7.35 8.63
C ILE A 53 5.47 7.52 10.16
N ARG A 54 6.03 6.57 10.91
CA ARG A 54 6.15 6.67 12.37
C ARG A 54 6.88 7.93 12.83
N ARG A 55 7.95 8.31 12.13
CA ARG A 55 8.84 9.43 12.46
C ARG A 55 8.27 10.80 12.07
N PHE A 56 7.40 10.84 11.07
CA PHE A 56 6.94 12.09 10.44
C PHE A 56 5.41 12.23 10.44
N LEU A 57 4.75 11.60 11.42
CA LEU A 57 3.31 11.75 11.65
C LEU A 57 3.04 13.04 12.43
N ASP A 58 3.01 14.17 11.73
CA ASP A 58 2.83 15.51 12.32
C ASP A 58 2.04 16.46 11.41
N ASP A 59 1.57 17.56 12.00
CA ASP A 59 0.75 18.57 11.32
C ASP A 59 1.49 19.34 10.24
N LEU A 60 2.82 19.43 10.32
CA LEU A 60 3.65 20.06 9.29
C LEU A 60 3.51 19.36 7.93
N ARG A 61 3.04 18.11 7.93
CA ARG A 61 2.88 17.27 6.74
C ARG A 61 1.46 16.77 6.56
N ALA A 62 0.50 17.43 7.19
CA ALA A 62 -0.90 17.04 7.17
C ALA A 62 -1.43 16.81 5.75
N ASP A 63 -1.13 17.70 4.81
CA ASP A 63 -1.61 17.57 3.43
C ASP A 63 -1.11 16.29 2.74
N VAL A 64 0.17 15.96 2.94
CA VAL A 64 0.79 14.76 2.37
C VAL A 64 0.23 13.50 3.02
N LEU A 65 0.04 13.51 4.33
CA LEU A 65 -0.53 12.39 5.09
C LEU A 65 -2.00 12.17 4.70
N THR A 66 -2.80 13.23 4.64
CA THR A 66 -4.19 13.17 4.20
C THR A 66 -4.28 12.71 2.75
N ALA A 67 -3.39 13.14 1.87
CA ALA A 67 -3.34 12.65 0.49
C ALA A 67 -2.95 11.16 0.40
N LEU A 68 -2.00 10.70 1.24
CA LEU A 68 -1.59 9.30 1.33
C LEU A 68 -2.73 8.39 1.80
N PHE A 69 -3.42 8.77 2.88
CA PHE A 69 -4.49 7.97 3.47
C PHE A 69 -5.86 8.24 2.84
N GLY A 70 -6.01 9.30 2.06
CA GLY A 70 -7.31 9.76 1.55
C GLY A 70 -8.29 10.24 2.62
N SER A 71 -7.81 10.49 3.84
CA SER A 71 -8.62 10.81 5.03
C SER A 71 -7.74 11.47 6.10
N GLU A 72 -8.32 12.29 6.97
CA GLU A 72 -7.64 12.82 8.16
C GLU A 72 -7.65 11.84 9.36
N GLU A 73 -8.24 10.65 9.21
CA GLU A 73 -8.25 9.60 10.26
C GLU A 73 -6.85 9.24 10.77
N TRP A 74 -5.79 9.48 9.99
CA TRP A 74 -4.39 9.25 10.41
C TRP A 74 -4.01 10.02 11.67
N ARG A 75 -4.67 11.16 11.95
CA ARG A 75 -4.44 11.99 13.13
C ARG A 75 -4.63 11.22 14.44
N GLN A 76 -5.52 10.23 14.44
CA GLN A 76 -5.74 9.37 15.62
C GLN A 76 -4.49 8.53 15.97
N GLY A 77 -3.60 8.31 15.01
CA GLY A 77 -2.33 7.61 15.23
C GLY A 77 -1.27 8.46 15.95
N VAL A 78 -1.46 9.78 16.06
CA VAL A 78 -0.50 10.70 16.71
C VAL A 78 -0.34 10.37 18.19
N GLU A 79 -1.43 9.99 18.87
CA GLU A 79 -1.40 9.61 20.29
C GLU A 79 -0.85 8.20 20.52
N LEU A 80 -0.78 7.37 19.48
CA LEU A 80 -0.22 6.03 19.56
C LEU A 80 1.31 6.09 19.43
N SER A 81 2.02 5.04 19.82
CA SER A 81 3.47 4.94 19.61
C SER A 81 3.89 3.52 19.23
N GLY A 82 5.13 3.33 18.80
CA GLY A 82 5.69 2.01 18.53
C GLY A 82 4.92 1.18 17.50
N GLU A 83 4.78 -0.12 17.78
CA GLU A 83 4.04 -1.08 16.96
C GLU A 83 2.53 -0.75 16.86
N PRO A 84 1.81 -0.38 17.96
CA PRO A 84 0.42 0.04 17.87
C PRO A 84 0.15 1.15 16.85
N ARG A 85 1.01 2.18 16.78
CA ARG A 85 0.90 3.25 15.78
C ARG A 85 1.03 2.70 14.37
N VAL A 86 2.03 1.84 14.12
CA VAL A 86 2.25 1.27 12.79
C VAL A 86 1.09 0.38 12.35
N ARG A 87 0.59 -0.48 13.24
CA ARG A 87 -0.57 -1.33 12.98
C ARG A 87 -1.81 -0.50 12.66
N PHE A 88 -2.07 0.55 13.44
CA PHE A 88 -3.18 1.47 13.18
C PHE A 88 -3.09 2.09 11.78
N LEU A 89 -1.94 2.64 11.42
CA LEU A 89 -1.76 3.31 10.12
C LEU A 89 -1.79 2.35 8.94
N LEU A 90 -1.24 1.14 9.09
CA LEU A 90 -1.35 0.10 8.07
C LEU A 90 -2.81 -0.29 7.86
N ASN A 91 -3.55 -0.57 8.94
CA ASN A 91 -4.96 -0.92 8.88
C ASN A 91 -5.79 0.20 8.26
N LEU A 92 -5.49 1.45 8.59
CA LEU A 92 -6.12 2.61 7.96
C LEU A 92 -5.86 2.63 6.45
N TYR A 93 -4.61 2.44 6.03
CA TYR A 93 -4.26 2.40 4.60
C TYR A 93 -5.00 1.28 3.87
N GLU A 94 -5.02 0.06 4.40
CA GLU A 94 -5.74 -1.08 3.81
C GLU A 94 -7.26 -0.85 3.73
N LYS A 95 -7.85 -0.27 4.78
CA LYS A 95 -9.25 0.14 4.81
C LYS A 95 -9.53 1.14 3.68
N GLN A 96 -8.67 2.13 3.50
CA GLN A 96 -8.85 3.20 2.51
C GLN A 96 -8.62 2.70 1.07
N LEU A 97 -7.72 1.73 0.86
CA LEU A 97 -7.58 1.04 -0.42
C LEU A 97 -8.89 0.36 -0.85
N THR A 98 -9.61 -0.22 0.10
CA THR A 98 -10.91 -0.86 -0.18
C THR A 98 -12.03 0.18 -0.33
N ALA A 99 -12.17 1.07 0.66
CA ALA A 99 -13.31 1.99 0.75
C ALA A 99 -13.27 3.12 -0.27
N VAL A 100 -12.08 3.60 -0.66
CA VAL A 100 -11.91 4.77 -1.52
C VAL A 100 -11.22 4.42 -2.84
N ALA A 101 -10.18 3.56 -2.81
CA ALA A 101 -9.46 3.20 -4.03
C ALA A 101 -10.12 2.07 -4.85
N GLY A 102 -11.16 1.42 -4.32
CA GLY A 102 -11.95 0.42 -5.04
C GLY A 102 -11.33 -0.98 -5.10
N ALA A 103 -10.27 -1.24 -4.33
CA ALA A 103 -9.73 -2.59 -4.20
C ALA A 103 -10.79 -3.55 -3.66
N ARG A 104 -10.90 -4.74 -4.23
CA ARG A 104 -11.76 -5.81 -3.69
C ARG A 104 -10.99 -6.70 -2.71
N PHE A 105 -9.69 -6.82 -2.92
CA PHE A 105 -8.80 -7.63 -2.11
C PHE A 105 -7.55 -6.82 -1.78
N VAL A 106 -7.18 -6.82 -0.50
CA VAL A 106 -5.95 -6.19 0.00
C VAL A 106 -5.19 -7.21 0.85
N ARG A 107 -3.87 -7.25 0.70
CA ARG A 107 -2.96 -8.05 1.53
C ARG A 107 -1.66 -7.30 1.78
N SER A 108 -1.23 -7.26 3.03
CA SER A 108 0.09 -6.77 3.41
C SER A 108 1.03 -7.90 3.77
N PHE A 109 2.30 -7.72 3.43
CA PHE A 109 3.40 -8.61 3.76
C PHE A 109 4.44 -7.82 4.55
N GLU A 110 4.86 -8.38 5.67
CA GLU A 110 5.79 -7.72 6.57
C GLU A 110 7.23 -7.99 6.14
N MET A 111 8.00 -6.92 5.96
CA MET A 111 9.41 -7.01 5.57
C MET A 111 10.28 -6.68 6.77
N ARG A 112 11.00 -7.70 7.27
CA ARG A 112 11.88 -7.59 8.44
C ARG A 112 13.35 -7.45 8.04
N GLY A 113 14.09 -6.64 8.80
CA GLY A 113 15.52 -6.48 8.69
C GLY A 113 16.27 -7.70 9.24
N ALA A 114 17.61 -7.67 9.12
CA ALA A 114 18.47 -8.74 9.63
C ALA A 114 18.42 -8.89 11.17
N ASP A 115 18.08 -7.82 11.87
CA ASP A 115 17.85 -7.74 13.31
C ASP A 115 16.45 -8.22 13.73
N GLY A 116 15.58 -8.53 12.76
CA GLY A 116 14.20 -8.96 12.98
C GLY A 116 13.21 -7.80 13.12
N GLU A 117 13.64 -6.54 13.03
CA GLU A 117 12.73 -5.39 13.11
C GLU A 117 11.93 -5.19 11.82
N VAL A 118 10.70 -4.72 11.94
CA VAL A 118 9.86 -4.41 10.77
C VAL A 118 10.37 -3.14 10.10
N VAL A 119 10.83 -3.26 8.85
CA VAL A 119 11.35 -2.14 8.07
C VAL A 119 10.21 -1.46 7.29
N TYR A 120 9.40 -2.25 6.59
CA TYR A 120 8.25 -1.78 5.82
C TYR A 120 7.24 -2.91 5.58
N TYR A 121 6.07 -2.55 5.03
CA TYR A 121 5.09 -3.52 4.54
C TYR A 121 4.97 -3.41 3.03
N MET A 122 4.89 -4.54 2.34
CA MET A 122 4.46 -4.58 0.94
C MET A 122 2.95 -4.78 0.92
N VAL A 123 2.20 -3.79 0.44
CA VAL A 123 0.73 -3.82 0.43
C VAL A 123 0.26 -4.02 -1.00
N PHE A 124 -0.33 -5.18 -1.27
CA PHE A 124 -0.94 -5.54 -2.54
C PHE A 124 -2.44 -5.25 -2.53
N ALA A 125 -2.94 -4.64 -3.59
CA ALA A 125 -4.34 -4.33 -3.81
C ALA A 125 -4.76 -4.74 -5.23
N THR A 126 -5.88 -5.45 -5.34
CA THR A 126 -6.45 -5.89 -6.62
C THR A 126 -7.97 -5.90 -6.57
N THR A 127 -8.60 -5.79 -7.73
CA THR A 127 -10.04 -5.99 -7.92
C THR A 127 -10.36 -7.45 -8.34
N HIS A 128 -9.34 -8.23 -8.72
CA HIS A 128 -9.49 -9.54 -9.33
C HIS A 128 -9.07 -10.69 -8.40
N PRO A 129 -9.89 -11.75 -8.24
CA PRO A 129 -9.59 -12.86 -7.32
C PRO A 129 -8.35 -13.68 -7.74
N GLU A 130 -8.10 -13.85 -9.04
CA GLU A 130 -6.90 -14.56 -9.51
C GLU A 130 -5.61 -13.80 -9.15
N GLY A 131 -5.65 -12.46 -9.16
CA GLY A 131 -4.52 -11.63 -8.74
C GLY A 131 -4.11 -11.89 -7.30
N LEU A 132 -5.11 -11.95 -6.41
CA LEU A 132 -4.89 -12.30 -5.01
C LEU A 132 -4.24 -13.69 -4.88
N LYS A 133 -4.74 -14.67 -5.64
CA LYS A 133 -4.19 -16.03 -5.61
C LYS A 133 -2.73 -16.06 -6.08
N GLN A 134 -2.43 -15.45 -7.21
CA GLN A 134 -1.07 -15.40 -7.76
C GLN A 134 -0.10 -14.67 -6.82
N MET A 135 -0.51 -13.55 -6.22
CA MET A 135 0.32 -12.83 -5.25
C MET A 135 0.57 -13.67 -3.98
N LYS A 136 -0.45 -14.39 -3.48
CA LYS A 136 -0.28 -15.31 -2.34
C LYS A 136 0.73 -16.41 -2.66
N GLU A 137 0.63 -17.03 -3.83
CA GLU A 137 1.55 -18.07 -4.28
C GLU A 137 2.99 -17.54 -4.43
N ALA A 138 3.15 -16.36 -5.03
CA ALA A 138 4.45 -15.71 -5.20
C ALA A 138 5.12 -15.40 -3.85
N MET A 139 4.38 -14.83 -2.89
CA MET A 139 4.91 -14.52 -1.57
C MET A 139 5.27 -15.78 -0.78
N TYR A 140 4.46 -16.84 -0.88
CA TYR A 140 4.76 -18.13 -0.27
C TYR A 140 6.04 -18.77 -0.84
N ALA A 141 6.27 -18.64 -2.15
CA ALA A 141 7.46 -19.19 -2.79
C ALA A 141 8.75 -18.52 -2.31
N VAL A 142 8.70 -17.23 -1.95
CA VAL A 142 9.84 -16.44 -1.46
C VAL A 142 10.08 -16.67 0.03
N ASP A 143 9.03 -16.88 0.82
CA ASP A 143 9.13 -17.23 2.24
C ASP A 143 8.69 -18.67 2.51
N ARG A 144 9.44 -19.63 1.96
CA ARG A 144 9.21 -21.09 2.17
C ARG A 144 9.24 -21.54 3.64
N ARG A 145 9.62 -20.66 4.58
CA ARG A 145 9.63 -20.92 6.03
C ARG A 145 8.32 -20.55 6.71
N GLY A 146 7.33 -20.00 5.98
CA GLY A 146 5.97 -19.77 6.48
C GLY A 146 5.87 -18.67 7.55
N ARG A 147 6.74 -17.65 7.48
CA ARG A 147 6.72 -16.52 8.42
C ARG A 147 5.73 -15.42 8.01
N LEU A 148 5.25 -15.46 6.78
CA LEU A 148 4.07 -14.72 6.33
C LEU A 148 2.80 -15.54 6.60
N PRO A 149 1.85 -15.04 7.40
CA PRO A 149 0.63 -15.79 7.70
C PRO A 149 -0.23 -15.94 6.44
N VAL A 150 -0.48 -17.18 6.03
CA VAL A 150 -1.49 -17.51 5.02
C VAL A 150 -2.83 -17.68 5.74
N GLN A 151 -3.63 -16.62 5.77
CA GLN A 151 -5.08 -16.69 6.06
C GLN A 151 -5.84 -16.23 4.81
#